data_AF-A0A972A3H7-F1
#
_entry.id   AF-A0A972A3H7-F1
#
_cell.length_a   1.000
_cell.length_b   1.000
_cell.length_c   1.000
_cell.angle_alpha   90.00
_cell.angle_beta   90.00
_cell.angle_gamma   90.00
#
_symmetry.space_group_name_H-M   'P 1'
#
loop_
_entity.id
_entity.type
_entity.pdbx_description
1 polymer ?
#
loop_
_entity_poly.entity_id
_entity_poly.type
_entity_poly.pdbx_seq_one_letter_code
_entity_poly.pdbx_strand_id
1 'polypeptide(L)'
;RMAACEVRGMVRDPGEATVDFYDNTVMFVWRRDPMPGDKDMGYGFRYMTGVNANVFNNIFGCIDFAALDRTYIDSDKSKEAVRKTSAWDNLFFSNIEADITLPSGGGKFLRVFAKDFEDVDQLIEYEGNHEVTQTEAAQLVKAIDPAYLKGFLSMEGTSSMTHNPNSSENILRSVLGMNQRGTSSYTVSMYMNRYPLDKAGNLFGAVSGYGAQIPE
;
A
#
# COMPACT_ATOMS: atom_id res chain seq x y z
N ARG A 1 7.96 -5.14 8.39
CA ARG A 1 6.50 -5.12 8.14
C ARG A 1 6.18 -3.70 7.71
N MET A 2 5.56 -3.53 6.56
CA MET A 2 5.43 -2.25 5.86
C MET A 2 4.00 -2.16 5.32
N ALA A 3 3.06 -2.20 6.25
CA ALA A 3 1.66 -1.87 6.06
C ALA A 3 1.27 -0.90 7.18
N ALA A 4 0.34 0.04 6.94
CA ALA A 4 -0.13 0.90 8.02
C ALA A 4 -0.89 0.10 9.08
N CYS A 5 -1.70 -0.86 8.64
CA CYS A 5 -2.36 -1.81 9.51
C CYS A 5 -2.32 -3.23 8.95
N GLU A 6 -1.97 -4.19 9.80
CA GLU A 6 -2.15 -5.61 9.55
C GLU A 6 -2.53 -6.30 10.86
N VAL A 7 -3.61 -7.09 10.87
CA VAL A 7 -4.05 -7.87 12.03
C VAL A 7 -4.12 -9.32 11.60
N ARG A 8 -3.35 -10.18 12.26
CA ARG A 8 -3.35 -11.64 12.01
C ARG A 8 -4.03 -12.35 13.16
N GLY A 9 -4.95 -13.26 12.83
CA GLY A 9 -5.52 -14.16 13.82
C GLY A 9 -4.73 -15.46 13.95
N MET A 10 -4.83 -16.07 15.13
CA MET A 10 -4.26 -17.39 15.44
C MET A 10 -5.34 -18.37 15.90
N VAL A 11 -6.62 -18.07 15.60
CA VAL A 11 -7.76 -18.88 16.00
C VAL A 11 -7.71 -20.26 15.34
N ARG A 12 -8.16 -21.27 16.08
CA ARG A 12 -8.19 -22.65 15.58
C ARG A 12 -9.22 -22.75 14.45
N ASP A 13 -10.41 -22.23 14.70
CA ASP A 13 -11.58 -22.38 13.86
C ASP A 13 -11.79 -21.08 13.04
N PRO A 14 -11.92 -21.17 11.69
CA PRO A 14 -12.05 -19.98 10.86
C PRO A 14 -13.30 -19.15 11.17
N GLY A 15 -13.20 -17.83 11.05
CA GLY A 15 -14.32 -16.91 11.20
C GLY A 15 -14.68 -16.54 12.65
N GLU A 16 -13.98 -17.06 13.66
CA GLU A 16 -14.19 -16.69 15.07
C GLU A 16 -13.77 -15.24 15.39
N ALA A 17 -12.86 -14.67 14.60
CA ALA A 17 -12.36 -13.31 14.79
C ALA A 17 -12.66 -12.46 13.56
N THR A 18 -13.17 -11.26 13.79
CA THR A 18 -13.38 -10.23 12.77
C THR A 18 -12.71 -8.94 13.21
N VAL A 19 -12.09 -8.24 12.26
CA VAL A 19 -11.58 -6.88 12.45
C VAL A 19 -12.37 -5.93 11.57
N ASP A 20 -12.89 -4.87 12.18
CA ASP A 20 -13.49 -3.76 11.47
C ASP A 20 -12.47 -2.61 11.44
N PHE A 21 -12.03 -2.22 10.25
CA PHE A 21 -11.12 -1.12 10.02
C PHE A 21 -11.86 -0.03 9.27
N TYR A 22 -12.36 0.97 10.00
CA TYR A 22 -13.25 1.99 9.45
C TYR A 22 -13.00 3.39 10.01
N ASP A 23 -13.45 4.39 9.25
CA ASP A 23 -13.26 5.81 9.53
C ASP A 23 -11.79 6.19 9.77
N ASN A 24 -10.86 5.62 8.98
CA ASN A 24 -9.43 5.95 9.04
C ASN A 24 -9.00 6.76 7.83
N THR A 25 -8.18 7.78 8.05
CA THR A 25 -7.41 8.45 6.98
C THR A 25 -6.00 7.87 6.95
N VAL A 26 -5.73 6.98 6.01
CA VAL A 26 -4.47 6.26 5.85
C VAL A 26 -3.71 6.84 4.67
N MET A 27 -2.58 7.49 4.96
CA MET A 27 -1.80 8.16 3.92
C MET A 27 -0.29 8.04 4.10
N PHE A 28 0.44 8.26 3.01
CA PHE A 28 1.90 8.36 2.99
C PHE A 28 2.59 7.10 3.53
N VAL A 29 2.09 5.95 3.11
CA VAL A 29 2.68 4.65 3.43
C VAL A 29 3.69 4.29 2.35
N TRP A 30 4.90 3.90 2.78
CA TRP A 30 6.04 3.69 1.91
C TRP A 30 6.27 2.19 1.67
N ARG A 31 6.76 1.80 0.48
CA ARG A 31 7.33 0.46 0.25
C ARG A 31 8.60 0.25 1.06
N ARG A 32 9.03 -1.01 1.19
CA ARG A 32 10.20 -1.40 2.01
C ARG A 32 11.54 -1.01 1.40
N ASP A 33 11.64 -1.09 0.07
CA ASP A 33 12.87 -0.84 -0.67
C ASP A 33 12.62 0.33 -1.64
N PRO A 34 13.36 1.45 -1.54
CA PRO A 34 13.17 2.57 -2.46
C PRO A 34 13.54 2.23 -3.91
N MET A 35 14.25 1.12 -4.17
CA MET A 35 14.72 0.73 -5.50
C MET A 35 13.53 0.48 -6.45
N PRO A 36 13.54 1.06 -7.68
CA PRO A 36 12.44 0.91 -8.62
C PRO A 36 12.16 -0.52 -9.08
N GLY A 37 13.18 -1.37 -9.09
CA GLY A 37 13.10 -2.76 -9.57
C GLY A 37 12.57 -3.77 -8.55
N ASP A 38 12.59 -3.43 -7.25
CA ASP A 38 12.29 -4.34 -6.15
C ASP A 38 11.15 -3.80 -5.28
N LYS A 39 10.04 -3.40 -5.93
CA LYS A 39 8.86 -2.90 -5.21
C LYS A 39 8.19 -4.03 -4.43
N ASP A 40 8.35 -3.98 -3.12
CA ASP A 40 7.73 -4.90 -2.18
C ASP A 40 7.21 -4.18 -0.94
N MET A 41 6.02 -4.59 -0.49
CA MET A 41 5.23 -3.98 0.59
C MET A 41 4.85 -2.50 0.34
N GLY A 42 4.36 -1.80 1.37
CA GLY A 42 3.87 -0.44 1.27
C GLY A 42 2.35 -0.37 1.18
N TYR A 43 1.67 -1.12 2.04
CA TYR A 43 0.23 -1.28 2.01
C TYR A 43 -0.51 -0.36 2.99
N GLY A 44 -1.69 0.13 2.64
CA GLY A 44 -2.56 0.79 3.62
C GLY A 44 -3.07 -0.22 4.66
N PHE A 45 -3.94 -1.12 4.23
CA PHE A 45 -4.45 -2.23 5.04
C PHE A 45 -4.10 -3.57 4.39
N ARG A 46 -3.64 -4.53 5.22
CA ARG A 46 -3.30 -5.88 4.76
C ARG A 46 -4.22 -6.93 5.35
N TYR A 47 -4.92 -7.65 4.47
CA TYR A 47 -5.78 -8.78 4.80
C TYR A 47 -4.95 -10.01 5.16
N MET A 48 -4.66 -10.17 6.45
CA MET A 48 -3.96 -11.36 6.94
C MET A 48 -4.90 -12.55 7.12
N THR A 49 -4.33 -13.73 7.35
CA THR A 49 -5.08 -14.97 7.59
C THR A 49 -5.48 -15.10 9.05
N GLY A 50 -6.42 -16.03 9.31
CA GLY A 50 -6.94 -16.31 10.65
C GLY A 50 -7.90 -15.26 11.21
N VAL A 51 -8.29 -14.25 10.43
CA VAL A 51 -9.26 -13.21 10.80
C VAL A 51 -10.08 -12.83 9.57
N ASN A 52 -11.37 -12.59 9.75
CA ASN A 52 -12.19 -11.90 8.75
C ASN A 52 -11.97 -10.39 8.86
N ALA A 53 -12.08 -9.64 7.79
CA ALA A 53 -11.82 -8.21 7.85
C ALA A 53 -12.79 -7.41 6.99
N ASN A 54 -13.36 -6.39 7.62
CA ASN A 54 -14.21 -5.40 7.00
C ASN A 54 -13.43 -4.07 6.95
N VAL A 55 -13.32 -3.49 5.75
CA VAL A 55 -12.58 -2.25 5.52
C VAL A 55 -13.52 -1.24 4.89
N PHE A 56 -13.97 -0.22 5.62
CA PHE A 56 -15.01 0.67 5.09
C PHE A 56 -14.94 2.10 5.59
N ASN A 57 -15.53 3.03 4.84
CA ASN A 57 -15.52 4.46 5.16
C ASN A 57 -14.12 5.03 5.41
N ASN A 58 -13.07 4.43 4.82
CA ASN A 58 -11.71 4.95 4.97
C ASN A 58 -11.34 5.86 3.81
N ILE A 59 -10.30 6.67 4.03
CA ILE A 59 -9.58 7.35 2.97
C ILE A 59 -8.20 6.70 2.86
N PHE A 60 -7.89 6.13 1.70
CA PHE A 60 -6.56 5.63 1.37
C PHE A 60 -5.94 6.49 0.27
N GLY A 61 -4.84 7.17 0.58
CA GLY A 61 -4.19 7.94 -0.47
C GLY A 61 -2.72 8.23 -0.28
N CYS A 62 -2.04 8.51 -1.37
CA CYS A 62 -0.59 8.62 -1.39
C CYS A 62 0.08 7.35 -0.79
N ILE A 63 -0.43 6.17 -1.16
CA ILE A 63 0.15 4.89 -0.79
C ILE A 63 1.13 4.48 -1.89
N ASP A 64 2.38 4.27 -1.51
CA ASP A 64 3.47 4.07 -2.46
C ASP A 64 3.43 2.70 -3.18
N PHE A 65 2.65 1.75 -2.68
CA PHE A 65 2.36 0.50 -3.39
C PHE A 65 0.85 0.33 -3.64
N ALA A 66 0.11 -0.29 -2.72
CA ALA A 66 -1.33 -0.49 -2.88
C ALA A 66 -2.11 -0.19 -1.60
N ALA A 67 -3.29 0.41 -1.71
CA ALA A 67 -4.09 0.72 -0.53
C ALA A 67 -4.48 -0.53 0.25
N LEU A 68 -4.94 -1.58 -0.43
CA LEU A 68 -5.36 -2.84 0.14
C LEU A 68 -4.51 -4.00 -0.37
N ASP A 69 -4.09 -4.89 0.53
CA ASP A 69 -3.37 -6.11 0.17
C ASP A 69 -4.15 -7.37 0.54
N ARG A 70 -4.61 -8.10 -0.48
CA ARG A 70 -5.28 -9.40 -0.33
C ARG A 70 -4.44 -10.56 -0.89
N THR A 71 -3.13 -10.35 -1.05
CA THR A 71 -2.17 -11.35 -1.57
C THR A 71 -1.75 -12.41 -0.55
N TYR A 72 -1.98 -12.18 0.75
CA TYR A 72 -1.61 -13.13 1.80
C TYR A 72 -2.65 -14.26 1.92
N ILE A 73 -2.40 -15.41 1.30
CA ILE A 73 -3.32 -16.56 1.21
C ILE A 73 -3.04 -17.59 2.32
N ASP A 74 -4.08 -18.17 2.92
CA ASP A 74 -3.91 -19.27 3.87
C ASP A 74 -3.43 -20.54 3.15
N SER A 75 -2.40 -21.19 3.70
CA SER A 75 -1.92 -22.47 3.18
C SER A 75 -2.96 -23.58 3.34
N ASP A 76 -3.82 -23.48 4.35
CA ASP A 76 -4.97 -24.36 4.52
C ASP A 76 -6.13 -23.85 3.66
N LYS A 77 -6.34 -24.52 2.52
CA LYS A 77 -7.40 -24.18 1.56
C LYS A 77 -8.79 -24.18 2.18
N SER A 78 -9.03 -25.02 3.19
CA SER A 78 -10.34 -25.06 3.85
C SER A 78 -10.61 -23.80 4.67
N LYS A 79 -9.57 -23.25 5.30
CA LYS A 79 -9.64 -21.97 6.02
C LYS A 79 -9.71 -20.78 5.08
N GLU A 80 -8.96 -20.80 3.99
CA GLU A 80 -9.01 -19.74 2.97
C GLU A 80 -10.40 -19.62 2.35
N ALA A 81 -11.02 -20.75 1.98
CA ALA A 81 -12.31 -20.78 1.31
C ALA A 81 -13.46 -20.17 2.12
N VAL A 82 -13.32 -20.09 3.43
CA VAL A 82 -14.33 -19.50 4.34
C VAL A 82 -13.91 -18.14 4.88
N ARG A 83 -12.71 -17.65 4.58
CA ARG A 83 -12.24 -16.33 5.00
C ARG A 83 -13.03 -15.25 4.28
N LYS A 84 -13.63 -14.36 5.05
CA LYS A 84 -14.43 -13.24 4.55
C LYS A 84 -13.62 -11.97 4.62
N THR A 85 -13.50 -11.30 3.48
CA THR A 85 -12.89 -9.98 3.37
C THR A 85 -13.83 -9.08 2.60
N SER A 86 -13.94 -7.84 3.04
CA SER A 86 -14.84 -6.84 2.46
C SER A 86 -14.12 -5.51 2.38
N ALA A 87 -14.44 -4.73 1.35
CA ALA A 87 -14.00 -3.35 1.25
C ALA A 87 -15.14 -2.53 0.67
N TRP A 88 -15.79 -1.62 1.38
CA TRP A 88 -16.90 -0.82 0.81
C TRP A 88 -16.82 0.63 1.25
N ASP A 89 -17.40 1.54 0.46
CA ASP A 89 -17.40 2.97 0.78
C ASP A 89 -16.02 3.50 1.18
N ASN A 90 -14.93 3.09 0.50
CA ASN A 90 -13.62 3.70 0.71
C ASN A 90 -13.30 4.68 -0.42
N LEU A 91 -12.60 5.75 -0.05
CA LEU A 91 -12.04 6.71 -1.00
C LEU A 91 -10.59 6.40 -1.31
N PHE A 92 -10.24 6.44 -2.58
CA PHE A 92 -8.88 6.18 -3.05
C PHE A 92 -8.30 7.35 -3.83
N PHE A 93 -7.02 7.67 -3.63
CA PHE A 93 -6.32 8.62 -4.51
C PHE A 93 -4.80 8.48 -4.46
N SER A 94 -4.15 8.62 -5.62
CA SER A 94 -2.69 8.64 -5.71
C SER A 94 -1.99 7.44 -5.05
N ASN A 95 -2.64 6.27 -5.08
CA ASN A 95 -2.00 4.99 -4.80
C ASN A 95 -1.20 4.58 -6.04
N ILE A 96 0.09 4.27 -5.88
CA ILE A 96 0.99 4.20 -7.03
C ILE A 96 0.72 2.98 -7.92
N GLU A 97 0.42 1.82 -7.34
CA GLU A 97 0.28 0.57 -8.10
C GLU A 97 -1.16 0.08 -8.23
N ALA A 98 -1.98 0.23 -7.18
CA ALA A 98 -3.37 -0.23 -7.16
C ALA A 98 -4.13 0.28 -5.94
N ASP A 99 -5.46 0.16 -5.98
CA ASP A 99 -6.29 0.27 -4.77
C ASP A 99 -6.38 -1.05 -4.04
N ILE A 100 -6.39 -2.18 -4.76
CA ILE A 100 -6.20 -3.51 -4.18
C ILE A 100 -5.25 -4.37 -5.02
N THR A 101 -4.37 -5.09 -4.32
CA THR A 101 -3.52 -6.13 -4.95
C THR A 101 -3.97 -7.52 -4.58
N LEU A 102 -3.99 -8.40 -5.59
CA LEU A 102 -4.43 -9.79 -5.54
C LEU A 102 -3.32 -10.72 -6.04
N PRO A 103 -3.31 -12.01 -5.66
CA PRO A 103 -2.37 -12.97 -6.22
C PRO A 103 -2.71 -13.24 -7.70
N SER A 104 -1.73 -13.19 -8.61
CA SER A 104 -1.97 -13.46 -10.05
C SER A 104 -1.71 -14.91 -10.48
N GLY A 105 -1.26 -15.78 -9.57
CA GLY A 105 -0.87 -17.17 -9.86
C GLY A 105 0.46 -17.32 -10.63
N GLY A 106 0.98 -16.26 -11.26
CA GLY A 106 2.19 -16.27 -12.10
C GLY A 106 3.41 -15.55 -11.53
N GLY A 107 3.50 -15.41 -10.20
CA GLY A 107 4.62 -14.73 -9.52
C GLY A 107 4.60 -13.19 -9.60
N LYS A 108 3.51 -12.60 -10.09
CA LYS A 108 3.23 -11.16 -10.03
C LYS A 108 1.96 -10.90 -9.22
N PHE A 109 1.64 -9.63 -8.99
CA PHE A 109 0.36 -9.22 -8.40
C PHE A 109 -0.60 -8.76 -9.49
N LEU A 110 -1.86 -9.12 -9.33
CA LEU A 110 -2.97 -8.49 -10.05
C LEU A 110 -3.29 -7.18 -9.32
N ARG A 111 -3.40 -6.10 -10.08
CA ARG A 111 -3.61 -4.73 -9.59
C ARG A 111 -4.97 -4.28 -10.06
N VAL A 112 -5.83 -3.93 -9.11
CA VAL A 112 -7.22 -3.56 -9.38
C VAL A 112 -7.49 -2.20 -8.75
N PHE A 113 -8.19 -1.34 -9.48
CA PHE A 113 -8.59 -0.01 -9.04
C PHE A 113 -10.06 -0.04 -8.59
N ALA A 114 -10.47 0.92 -7.76
CA ALA A 114 -11.78 0.94 -7.08
C ALA A 114 -12.96 0.66 -8.01
N LYS A 115 -12.94 1.23 -9.23
CA LYS A 115 -14.00 1.05 -10.25
C LYS A 115 -14.20 -0.39 -10.71
N ASP A 116 -13.20 -1.25 -10.55
CA ASP A 116 -13.18 -2.64 -11.02
C ASP A 116 -13.28 -3.61 -9.81
N PHE A 117 -13.65 -3.13 -8.61
CA PHE A 117 -13.78 -3.99 -7.43
C PHE A 117 -14.90 -5.02 -7.54
N GLU A 118 -15.87 -4.82 -8.44
CA GLU A 118 -16.91 -5.80 -8.75
C GLU A 118 -16.36 -7.12 -9.32
N ASP A 119 -15.17 -7.08 -9.93
CA ASP A 119 -14.46 -8.25 -10.47
C ASP A 119 -13.56 -8.94 -9.43
N VAL A 120 -13.57 -8.49 -8.16
CA VAL A 120 -12.73 -9.04 -7.09
C VAL A 120 -13.50 -10.09 -6.29
N ASP A 121 -13.43 -11.34 -6.74
CA ASP A 121 -14.11 -12.50 -6.10
C ASP A 121 -13.80 -12.69 -4.60
N GLN A 122 -12.68 -12.15 -4.11
CA GLN A 122 -12.29 -12.25 -2.70
C GLN A 122 -13.00 -11.23 -1.80
N LEU A 123 -13.71 -10.25 -2.36
CA LEU A 123 -14.51 -9.29 -1.62
C LEU A 123 -15.97 -9.76 -1.58
N ILE A 124 -16.51 -9.97 -0.38
CA ILE A 124 -17.92 -10.34 -0.22
C ILE A 124 -18.86 -9.12 -0.27
N GLU A 125 -18.31 -7.93 -0.10
CA GLU A 125 -18.96 -6.63 -0.16
C GLU A 125 -17.92 -5.64 -0.70
N TYR A 126 -18.29 -4.90 -1.74
CA TYR A 126 -17.36 -4.09 -2.55
C TYR A 126 -17.94 -2.75 -3.03
N GLU A 127 -19.17 -2.43 -2.66
CA GLU A 127 -19.94 -1.32 -3.21
C GLU A 127 -19.42 0.04 -2.70
N GLY A 128 -19.71 1.11 -3.44
CA GLY A 128 -19.45 2.49 -3.00
C GLY A 128 -17.98 2.94 -2.96
N ASN A 129 -17.02 2.03 -3.17
CA ASN A 129 -15.62 2.40 -3.36
C ASN A 129 -15.45 3.26 -4.60
N HIS A 130 -14.67 4.33 -4.50
CA HIS A 130 -14.36 5.14 -5.66
C HIS A 130 -13.05 5.91 -5.48
N GLU A 131 -12.45 6.26 -6.62
CA GLU A 131 -11.43 7.29 -6.62
C GLU A 131 -12.06 8.64 -6.31
N VAL A 132 -11.37 9.48 -5.54
CA VAL A 132 -11.88 10.78 -5.10
C VAL A 132 -12.39 11.62 -6.27
N THR A 133 -13.53 12.27 -6.06
CA THR A 133 -14.08 13.27 -6.98
C THR A 133 -13.26 14.56 -6.92
N GLN A 134 -13.48 15.46 -7.89
CA GLN A 134 -12.84 16.78 -7.91
C GLN A 134 -13.13 17.59 -6.63
N THR A 135 -14.34 17.46 -6.07
CA THR A 135 -14.74 18.16 -4.85
C THR A 135 -13.99 17.63 -3.63
N GLU A 136 -13.91 16.31 -3.48
CA GLU A 136 -13.21 15.65 -2.36
C GLU A 136 -11.71 15.88 -2.45
N ALA A 137 -11.13 15.81 -3.66
CA ALA A 137 -9.74 16.17 -3.88
C ALA A 137 -9.45 17.63 -3.45
N ALA A 138 -10.35 18.57 -3.77
CA ALA A 138 -10.20 19.96 -3.35
C ALA A 138 -10.32 20.16 -1.84
N GLN A 139 -11.08 19.30 -1.14
CA GLN A 139 -11.15 19.28 0.32
C GLN A 139 -9.86 18.71 0.93
N LEU A 140 -9.40 17.57 0.42
CA LEU A 140 -8.17 16.90 0.86
C LEU A 140 -6.93 17.79 0.69
N VAL A 141 -6.77 18.46 -0.47
CA VAL A 141 -5.63 19.35 -0.73
C VAL A 141 -5.57 20.53 0.26
N LYS A 142 -6.71 20.96 0.82
CA LYS A 142 -6.72 22.00 1.87
C LYS A 142 -6.27 21.49 3.23
N ALA A 143 -6.54 20.22 3.52
CA ALA A 143 -6.20 19.58 4.79
C ALA A 143 -4.75 19.07 4.83
N ILE A 144 -4.24 18.57 3.71
CA ILE A 144 -2.91 17.97 3.59
C ILE A 144 -1.85 19.07 3.49
N ASP A 145 -0.68 18.85 4.11
CA ASP A 145 0.47 19.72 3.94
C ASP A 145 0.88 19.82 2.45
N PRO A 146 0.85 21.03 1.85
CA PRO A 146 1.07 21.17 0.41
C PRO A 146 2.48 20.77 -0.03
N ALA A 147 3.49 21.04 0.80
CA ALA A 147 4.88 20.72 0.46
C ALA A 147 5.10 19.20 0.48
N TYR A 148 4.54 18.52 1.48
CA TYR A 148 4.60 17.07 1.60
C TYR A 148 3.82 16.37 0.48
N LEU A 149 2.59 16.81 0.20
CA LEU A 149 1.79 16.25 -0.89
C LEU A 149 2.50 16.41 -2.24
N LYS A 150 3.02 17.61 -2.52
CA LYS A 150 3.77 17.87 -3.74
C LYS A 150 5.02 16.99 -3.82
N GLY A 151 5.77 16.85 -2.73
CA GLY A 151 6.96 16.00 -2.66
C GLY A 151 6.66 14.54 -2.99
N PHE A 152 5.54 14.01 -2.47
CA PHE A 152 5.11 12.65 -2.76
C PHE A 152 4.73 12.49 -4.24
N LEU A 153 3.90 13.41 -4.77
CA LEU A 153 3.43 13.35 -6.16
C LEU A 153 4.53 13.58 -7.19
N SER A 154 5.60 14.30 -6.82
CA SER A 154 6.78 14.54 -7.65
C SER A 154 7.95 13.60 -7.32
N MET A 155 7.69 12.48 -6.65
CA MET A 155 8.74 11.54 -6.29
C MET A 155 9.31 10.90 -7.57
N GLU A 156 10.57 11.21 -7.87
CA GLU A 156 11.30 10.68 -9.02
C GLU A 156 12.53 9.89 -8.54
N GLY A 157 12.91 8.90 -9.35
CA GLY A 157 14.05 8.05 -9.13
C GLY A 157 15.12 8.23 -10.19
N THR A 158 16.35 8.55 -9.80
CA THR A 158 17.50 8.60 -10.75
C THR A 158 18.52 7.54 -10.38
N SER A 159 18.89 6.69 -11.34
CA SER A 159 19.95 5.67 -11.20
C SER A 159 21.22 6.09 -11.93
N SER A 160 22.37 6.00 -11.27
CA SER A 160 23.69 6.08 -11.91
C SER A 160 24.45 4.77 -11.68
N MET A 161 24.98 4.18 -12.76
CA MET A 161 25.82 2.99 -12.67
C MET A 161 27.29 3.40 -12.59
N THR A 162 27.98 2.98 -11.52
CA THR A 162 29.44 3.10 -11.41
C THR A 162 30.06 1.73 -11.53
N HIS A 163 30.93 1.56 -12.52
CA HIS A 163 31.67 0.32 -12.74
C HIS A 163 33.09 0.48 -12.19
N ASN A 164 33.44 -0.28 -11.15
CA ASN A 164 34.81 -0.35 -10.64
C ASN A 164 35.41 -1.73 -10.91
N PRO A 165 36.20 -1.91 -11.98
CA PRO A 165 36.80 -3.20 -12.34
C PRO A 165 37.87 -3.67 -11.33
N ASN A 166 38.36 -2.78 -10.47
CA ASN A 166 39.41 -3.06 -9.49
C ASN A 166 38.89 -3.35 -8.08
N SER A 167 37.57 -3.51 -7.89
CA SER A 167 37.05 -3.96 -6.60
C SER A 167 37.53 -5.40 -6.33
N SER A 168 37.80 -5.73 -5.06
CA SER A 168 38.21 -7.09 -4.67
C SER A 168 37.24 -8.17 -5.16
N GLU A 169 35.93 -7.84 -5.18
CA GLU A 169 34.88 -8.69 -5.74
C GLU A 169 34.99 -8.86 -7.25
N ASN A 170 35.22 -7.79 -8.03
CA ASN A 170 35.36 -7.88 -9.48
C ASN A 170 36.67 -8.54 -9.91
N ILE A 171 37.74 -8.40 -9.12
CA ILE A 171 39.00 -9.13 -9.30
C ILE A 171 38.75 -10.64 -9.08
N LEU A 172 38.05 -11.01 -8.01
CA LEU A 172 37.70 -12.40 -7.73
C LEU A 172 36.79 -12.99 -8.82
N ARG A 173 35.78 -12.24 -9.27
CA ARG A 173 34.87 -12.65 -10.36
C ARG A 173 35.61 -12.80 -11.69
N SER A 174 36.55 -11.91 -11.98
CA SER A 174 37.43 -11.98 -13.16
C SER A 174 38.29 -13.25 -13.13
N VAL A 175 38.89 -13.58 -11.99
CA VAL A 175 39.67 -14.82 -11.78
C VAL A 175 38.79 -16.08 -11.96
N LEU A 176 37.51 -15.99 -11.63
CA LEU A 176 36.53 -17.06 -11.80
C LEU A 176 35.86 -17.10 -13.19
N GLY A 177 36.27 -16.24 -14.14
CA GLY A 177 35.67 -16.16 -15.48
C GLY A 177 34.22 -15.62 -15.50
N MET A 178 33.82 -14.92 -14.45
CA MET A 178 32.47 -14.36 -14.28
C MET A 178 32.42 -12.89 -14.74
N ASN A 179 31.26 -12.47 -15.23
CA ASN A 179 31.00 -11.06 -15.55
C ASN A 179 31.16 -10.18 -14.29
N GLN A 180 31.85 -9.05 -14.46
CA GLN A 180 32.03 -8.05 -13.41
C GLN A 180 30.71 -7.33 -13.10
N ARG A 181 30.52 -6.93 -11.85
CA ARG A 181 29.32 -6.28 -11.34
C ARG A 181 29.59 -4.79 -11.12
N GLY A 182 28.70 -3.93 -11.61
CA GLY A 182 28.71 -2.50 -11.28
C GLY A 182 27.98 -2.23 -9.96
N THR A 183 28.33 -1.12 -9.30
CA THR A 183 27.56 -0.56 -8.19
C THR A 183 26.58 0.45 -8.77
N SER A 184 25.27 0.21 -8.63
CA SER A 184 24.25 1.22 -8.93
C SER A 184 24.01 2.07 -7.69
N SER A 185 24.14 3.39 -7.82
CA SER A 185 23.63 4.34 -6.83
C SER A 185 22.29 4.89 -7.35
N TYR A 186 21.29 4.87 -6.50
CA TYR A 186 19.96 5.39 -6.79
C TYR A 186 19.62 6.46 -5.75
N THR A 187 19.10 7.59 -6.22
CA THR A 187 18.62 8.66 -5.34
C THR A 187 17.12 8.81 -5.52
N VAL A 188 16.40 8.92 -4.41
CA VAL A 188 14.97 9.27 -4.38
C VAL A 188 14.87 10.68 -3.81
N SER A 189 14.01 11.51 -4.40
CA SER A 189 13.74 12.86 -3.88
C SER A 189 13.02 12.86 -2.52
N MET A 190 12.25 11.80 -2.22
CA MET A 190 11.51 11.63 -0.97
C MET A 190 11.32 10.14 -0.68
N TYR A 191 11.64 9.68 0.54
CA TYR A 191 11.41 8.30 0.95
C TYR A 191 11.38 8.18 2.47
N MET A 192 10.31 7.60 3.02
CA MET A 192 10.12 7.44 4.47
C MET A 192 10.22 8.74 5.29
N ASN A 193 10.02 9.90 4.66
CA ASN A 193 9.90 11.15 5.37
C ASN A 193 8.70 11.04 6.33
N ARG A 194 8.80 11.62 7.52
CA ARG A 194 7.68 11.64 8.47
C ARG A 194 6.75 12.78 8.09
N TYR A 195 5.45 12.50 7.98
CA TYR A 195 4.45 13.56 7.84
C TYR A 195 4.46 14.48 9.06
N PRO A 196 4.33 15.82 8.91
CA PRO A 196 4.33 16.74 10.05
C PRO A 196 3.21 16.40 11.05
N LEU A 197 3.60 15.98 12.26
CA LEU A 197 2.66 15.47 13.27
C LEU A 197 1.66 16.54 13.71
N ASP A 198 2.11 17.79 13.80
CA ASP A 198 1.30 18.97 14.11
C ASP A 198 0.20 19.24 13.08
N LYS A 199 0.38 18.75 11.84
CA LYS A 199 -0.60 18.89 10.74
C LYS A 199 -1.49 17.67 10.57
N ALA A 200 -1.20 16.55 11.25
CA ALA A 200 -1.98 15.32 11.13
C ALA A 200 -3.43 15.51 11.61
N GLY A 201 -3.64 16.36 12.63
CA GLY A 201 -4.98 16.68 13.13
C GLY A 201 -5.90 17.34 12.10
N ASN A 202 -5.35 18.04 11.10
CA ASN A 202 -6.13 18.68 10.04
C ASN A 202 -6.81 17.67 9.10
N LEU A 203 -6.38 16.41 9.12
CA LEU A 203 -6.96 15.34 8.29
C LEU A 203 -8.29 14.83 8.85
N PHE A 204 -8.62 15.16 10.11
CA PHE A 204 -9.89 14.78 10.73
C PHE A 204 -11.02 15.65 10.17
N GLY A 205 -12.07 15.01 9.66
CA GLY A 205 -13.20 15.66 9.00
C GLY A 205 -12.85 16.31 7.66
N ALA A 206 -11.73 15.90 7.04
CA ALA A 206 -11.31 16.47 5.75
C ALA A 206 -12.35 16.22 4.65
N VAL A 207 -12.95 15.03 4.63
CA VAL A 207 -14.09 14.68 3.79
C VAL A 207 -15.20 14.17 4.70
N SER A 208 -16.40 14.76 4.57
CA SER A 208 -17.54 14.37 5.40
C SER A 208 -17.96 12.94 5.10
N GLY A 209 -18.05 12.09 6.13
CA GLY A 209 -18.51 10.71 5.99
C GLY A 209 -17.46 9.71 5.51
N TYR A 210 -16.22 10.16 5.24
CA TYR A 210 -15.11 9.29 4.87
C TYR A 210 -13.83 9.63 5.63
N GLY A 211 -13.11 8.61 6.06
CA GLY A 211 -11.87 8.74 6.82
C GLY A 211 -12.10 9.20 8.24
N ALA A 212 -11.03 9.61 8.92
CA ALA A 212 -11.10 10.07 10.30
C ALA A 212 -12.02 11.27 10.41
N GLN A 213 -13.03 11.21 11.28
CA GLN A 213 -13.99 12.29 11.51
C GLN A 213 -13.63 13.10 12.76
N ILE A 214 -14.08 14.36 12.82
CA ILE A 214 -13.95 15.18 14.03
C ILE A 214 -14.83 14.54 15.13
N PRO A 215 -14.30 14.33 16.35
CA PRO A 215 -15.10 13.83 17.47
C PRO A 215 -16.27 14.77 17.77
N GLU A 216 -17.45 14.21 18.02
CA GLU A 216 -18.61 14.97 18.52
C GLU A 216 -18.40 15.51 19.94
#